data_AF-F3CGP0-F1
#
_entry.id   AF-F3CGP0-F1
#
_cell.length_a   1.000
_cell.length_b   1.000
_cell.length_c   1.000
_cell.angle_alpha   90.00
_cell.angle_beta   90.00
_cell.angle_gamma   90.00
#
_symmetry.space_group_name_H-M   'P 1'
#
loop_
_entity.id
_entity.type
_entity.pdbx_description
1 polymer ?
#
loop_
_entity_poly.entity_id
_entity_poly.type
_entity_poly.pdbx_seq_one_letter_code
_entity_poly.pdbx_strand_id
1 'polypeptide(L)' 'IHGHEIVGRVTATGTNASKYKVGDLVGVGCMVDSCRECSACKSDLEQYCLEGPTMTYATPDRVDGRNKMG' A
#
# COMPACT_ATOMS: atom_id res chain seq x y z
N ILE A 1 13.77 -1.14 -9.20
CA ILE A 1 14.08 -1.34 -7.75
C ILE A 1 13.37 -2.62 -7.34
N HIS A 2 14.07 -3.59 -6.75
CA HIS A 2 13.48 -4.84 -6.26
C HIS A 2 13.59 -4.82 -4.73
N GLY A 3 12.48 -4.69 -4.02
CA GLY A 3 12.51 -4.56 -2.56
C GLY A 3 11.11 -4.69 -1.96
N HIS A 4 10.65 -5.91 -1.73
CA HIS A 4 9.32 -6.14 -1.17
C HIS A 4 9.27 -5.97 0.36
N GLU A 5 10.35 -5.44 0.93
CA GLU A 5 10.55 -5.17 2.36
C GLU A 5 11.28 -3.84 2.48
N ILE A 6 10.52 -2.74 2.54
CA ILE A 6 11.05 -1.38 2.58
C ILE A 6 10.98 -0.86 4.01
N VAL A 7 12.07 -0.29 4.51
CA VAL A 7 12.10 0.47 5.77
C VAL A 7 12.52 1.91 5.50
N GLY A 8 11.81 2.87 6.09
CA GLY A 8 12.09 4.29 5.88
C GLY A 8 11.51 5.19 6.97
N ARG A 9 11.78 6.49 6.85
CA ARG A 9 11.20 7.51 7.74
C ARG A 9 10.14 8.32 7.00
N VAL A 10 9.02 8.59 7.67
CA VAL A 10 7.97 9.46 7.13
C VAL A 10 8.49 10.89 7.00
N THR A 11 8.49 11.44 5.79
CA THR A 11 8.92 12.84 5.52
C THR A 11 7.74 13.79 5.34
N ALA A 12 6.56 13.28 4.96
CA ALA A 12 5.33 14.04 4.80
C ALA A 12 4.09 13.13 5.00
N THR A 13 2.96 13.72 5.35
CA THR A 13 1.66 13.03 5.51
C THR A 13 0.56 13.78 4.77
N GLY A 14 -0.49 13.07 4.35
CA GLY A 14 -1.70 13.69 3.81
C GLY A 14 -2.54 14.34 4.92
N THR A 15 -3.42 15.28 4.55
CA THR A 15 -4.26 16.03 5.50
C THR A 15 -5.15 15.15 6.38
N ASN A 16 -5.61 14.03 5.86
CA ASN A 16 -6.48 13.09 6.59
C ASN A 16 -5.72 11.86 7.15
N ALA A 17 -4.39 11.82 7.04
CA ALA A 17 -3.59 10.71 7.55
C ALA A 17 -3.32 10.91 9.05
N SER A 18 -3.76 9.96 9.88
CA SER A 18 -3.63 10.03 11.35
C SER A 18 -2.82 8.91 12.00
N LYS A 19 -2.56 7.82 11.26
CA LYS A 19 -1.92 6.61 11.81
C LYS A 19 -0.42 6.77 12.06
N TYR A 20 0.25 7.62 11.28
CA TYR A 20 1.70 7.89 11.36
C TYR A 20 1.95 9.39 11.26
N LYS A 21 3.08 9.84 11.80
CA LYS A 21 3.53 11.25 11.75
C LYS A 21 4.93 11.37 11.16
N VAL A 22 5.29 12.59 10.74
CA VAL A 22 6.64 12.91 10.25
C VAL A 22 7.70 12.49 11.29
N GLY A 23 8.75 11.80 10.82
CA GLY A 23 9.84 11.27 11.63
C GLY A 23 9.70 9.80 12.05
N ASP A 24 8.48 9.24 11.99
CA ASP A 24 8.23 7.84 12.35
C ASP A 24 9.01 6.88 11.45
N LEU A 25 9.58 5.83 12.05
CA LEU A 25 10.18 4.70 11.34
C LEU A 25 9.07 3.72 10.96
N VAL A 26 8.91 3.47 9.66
CA VAL A 26 7.83 2.63 9.11
C VAL A 26 8.37 1.60 8.14
N GLY A 27 7.65 0.48 8.05
CA GLY A 27 7.89 -0.58 7.08
C GLY A 27 6.77 -0.63 6.03
N VAL A 28 7.11 -0.96 4.80
CA VAL A 28 6.16 -1.26 3.71
C VAL A 28 6.49 -2.64 3.16
N GLY A 29 5.52 -3.54 3.17
CA GLY A 29 5.66 -4.90 2.65
C GLY A 29 5.55 -4.99 1.13
N CYS A 30 5.23 -6.18 0.64
CA CYS A 30 5.10 -6.47 -0.80
C CYS A 30 3.80 -5.93 -1.43
N MET A 31 2.80 -5.63 -0.60
CA MET A 31 1.47 -5.18 -0.98
C MET A 31 1.19 -3.83 -0.30
N VAL A 32 0.60 -2.91 -1.05
CA VAL A 32 0.35 -1.53 -0.61
C VAL A 32 -1.13 -1.14 -0.64
N ASP A 33 -1.98 -1.88 -1.35
CA ASP A 33 -3.42 -1.62 -1.38
C ASP A 33 -4.26 -2.82 -1.84
N SER A 34 -5.57 -2.73 -1.64
CA SER A 34 -6.60 -3.68 -2.10
C SER A 34 -7.91 -2.95 -2.38
N CYS A 35 -8.97 -3.63 -2.84
CA CYS A 35 -10.27 -2.97 -3.04
C CYS A 35 -10.98 -2.60 -1.72
N ARG A 36 -10.63 -3.23 -0.59
CA ARG A 36 -11.21 -3.00 0.75
C ARG A 36 -12.71 -3.33 0.90
N GLU A 37 -13.36 -3.83 -0.15
CA GLU A 37 -14.81 -4.03 -0.19
C GLU A 37 -15.27 -5.47 -0.48
N CYS A 38 -14.40 -6.30 -1.08
CA CYS A 38 -14.72 -7.70 -1.36
C CYS A 38 -14.72 -8.55 -0.08
N SER A 39 -15.27 -9.76 -0.16
CA SER A 39 -15.37 -10.68 0.98
C SER A 39 -14.02 -10.94 1.65
N ALA A 40 -12.98 -11.23 0.86
CA ALA A 40 -11.63 -11.41 1.38
C ALA A 40 -11.11 -10.18 2.14
N CYS A 41 -11.25 -8.98 1.57
CA CYS A 41 -10.82 -7.74 2.23
C CYS A 41 -11.60 -7.46 3.53
N LYS A 42 -12.90 -7.79 3.56
CA LYS A 42 -13.73 -7.65 4.77
C LYS A 42 -13.42 -8.69 5.85
N SER A 43 -12.68 -9.73 5.50
CA SER A 43 -12.20 -10.77 6.41
C SER A 43 -10.72 -10.60 6.77
N ASP A 44 -10.14 -9.41 6.56
CA ASP A 44 -8.71 -9.12 6.79
C ASP A 44 -7.76 -10.06 6.00
N LEU A 45 -8.22 -10.46 4.80
CA LEU A 45 -7.51 -11.31 3.85
C LEU A 45 -7.26 -10.56 2.54
N GLU A 46 -6.84 -9.30 2.63
CA GLU A 46 -6.62 -8.42 1.48
C GLU A 46 -5.59 -8.95 0.47
N GLN A 47 -4.67 -9.84 0.87
CA GLN A 47 -3.77 -10.56 -0.03
C GLN A 47 -4.51 -11.47 -1.03
N TYR A 48 -5.76 -11.83 -0.71
CA TYR A 48 -6.67 -12.60 -1.57
C TYR A 48 -7.79 -11.72 -2.13
N CYS A 49 -7.53 -10.42 -2.30
CA CYS A 49 -8.48 -9.50 -2.92
C CYS A 49 -8.97 -10.04 -4.27
N LEU A 50 -10.28 -10.12 -4.43
CA LEU A 50 -10.91 -10.66 -5.64
C LEU A 50 -10.68 -9.78 -6.87
N GLU A 51 -10.43 -8.49 -6.64
CA GLU A 51 -10.10 -7.49 -7.66
C GLU A 51 -8.58 -7.35 -7.89
N GLY A 52 -7.79 -8.25 -7.30
CA GLY A 52 -6.33 -8.22 -7.31
C GLY A 52 -5.73 -7.27 -6.26
N PRO A 53 -4.75 -7.72 -5.45
CA PRO A 53 -4.00 -6.82 -4.57
C PRO A 53 -3.06 -5.90 -5.38
N THR A 54 -2.80 -4.72 -4.85
CA THR A 54 -1.82 -3.78 -5.43
C THR A 54 -0.45 -4.04 -4.83
N MET A 55 0.51 -4.44 -5.65
CA MET A 55 1.87 -4.71 -5.21
C MET A 55 2.73 -3.44 -5.21
N THR A 56 3.78 -3.44 -4.39
CA THR A 56 4.69 -2.30 -4.20
C THR A 56 5.38 -1.85 -5.49
N TYR A 57 5.53 -2.74 -6.47
CA TYR A 57 6.19 -2.46 -7.75
C TYR A 57 5.30 -2.80 -8.93
N ALA A 58 5.37 -1.94 -9.96
CA ALA A 58 4.88 -2.19 -11.32
C ALA A 58 3.40 -2.61 -11.42
N THR A 59 2.63 -2.40 -10.35
CA THR A 59 1.17 -2.57 -10.37
C THR A 59 0.55 -1.19 -10.58
N PRO A 60 -0.42 -1.05 -11.52
CA PRO A 60 -1.16 0.19 -11.68
C PRO A 60 -1.87 0.57 -10.38
N ASP A 61 -1.72 1.83 -9.95
CA ASP A 61 -2.43 2.38 -8.82
C ASP A 61 -3.94 2.44 -9.09
N ARG A 62 -4.76 2.16 -8.07
CA ARG A 62 -6.22 2.13 -8.20
C ARG A 62 -6.87 3.52 -8.23
N VAL A 63 -6.15 4.58 -7.82
CA VAL A 63 -6.64 5.97 -7.79
C VAL A 63 -6.30 6.69 -9.10
N ASP A 64 -5.06 6.58 -9.58
CA ASP A 64 -4.58 7.34 -10.73
C ASP A 64 -3.99 6.52 -11.89
N GLY A 65 -3.95 5.19 -11.75
CA GLY A 65 -3.49 4.27 -12.80
C GLY A 65 -1.98 4.28 -13.04
N ARG A 66 -1.19 5.10 -12.35
CA ARG A 66 0.27 5.11 -12.50
C ARG A 66 0.89 3.90 -11.83
N ASN A 67 1.95 3.36 -12.42
CA ASN A 67 2.65 2.22 -11.84
C ASN A 67 3.29 2.60 -10.50
N LYS A 68 3.08 1.78 -9.48
CA LYS A 68 3.73 1.93 -8.18
C LYS A 68 5.24 1.76 -8.28
N MET A 69 5.96 2.77 -7.76
CA MET A 69 7.42 2.84 -7.65
C MET A 69 8.18 2.45 -8.94
N GLY A 70 7.58 2.77 -10.08
CA GLY A 70 8.15 2.65 -11.43
C GLY A 70 8.78 3.93 -11.94
#